data_AF-A0A382L503-F1
#
_entry.id   AF-A0A382L503-F1
#
_cell.length_a   1.000
_cell.length_b   1.000
_cell.length_c   1.000
_cell.angle_alpha   90.00
_cell.angle_beta   90.00
_cell.angle_gamma   90.00
#
_symmetry.space_group_name_H-M   'P 1'
#
loop_
_entity.id
_entity.type
_entity.pdbx_description
1 polymer ?
#
loop_
_entity_poly.entity_id
_entity_poly.type
_entity_poly.pdbx_seq_one_letter_code
_entity_poly.pdbx_strand_id
1 'polypeptide(L)'
;MGLKLALIMLIVMGVMGSGFYWYYRDSQAKMAILHENNAKLETAVVSQKAAIQQLEHDVELAASIAKSTSKSLEAARKQVSVIEHKFNKTSKLLGERSIGKLALAKPRPVRKIINRGTNDVFRCFEIISGSKLTEKELNAEKKSQTNTSCPGIANP
;
A
#
# COMPACT_ATOMS: atom_id res chain seq x y z
N MET A 1 64.96 64.31 26.42
CA MET A 1 63.75 63.59 26.91
C MET A 1 62.74 63.26 25.81
N GLY A 2 62.74 63.95 24.65
CA GLY A 2 61.78 63.69 23.55
C GLY A 2 61.87 62.31 22.88
N LEU A 3 63.07 61.73 22.74
CA LEU A 3 63.23 60.42 22.08
C LEU A 3 62.57 59.27 22.87
N LYS A 4 62.62 59.31 24.21
CA LYS A 4 61.98 58.30 25.07
C LYS A 4 60.45 58.40 25.00
N LEU A 5 59.89 59.61 24.94
CA LEU A 5 58.45 59.85 24.79
C LEU A 5 57.94 59.45 23.39
N ALA A 6 58.69 59.76 22.33
CA ALA A 6 58.34 59.36 20.97
C ALA A 6 58.31 57.83 20.81
N LEU A 7 59.25 57.12 21.43
CA LEU A 7 59.33 55.67 21.39
C LEU A 7 58.15 55.02 22.13
N ILE A 8 57.75 55.56 23.29
CA ILE A 8 56.56 55.11 24.03
C ILE A 8 55.28 55.32 23.21
N MET A 9 55.11 56.47 22.56
CA MET A 9 53.95 56.74 21.71
C MET A 9 53.86 55.82 20.49
N LEU A 10 55.00 55.47 19.89
CA LEU A 10 55.07 54.55 18.75
C LEU A 10 54.66 53.12 19.17
N ILE A 11 55.08 52.68 20.36
CA ILE A 11 54.65 51.40 20.93
C ILE A 11 53.13 51.38 21.16
N VAL A 12 52.56 52.45 21.75
CA VAL A 12 51.13 52.55 22.01
C VAL A 12 50.31 52.54 20.70
N MET A 13 50.76 53.27 19.67
CA MET A 13 50.16 53.25 18.33
C MET A 13 50.26 51.86 17.67
N GLY A 14 51.41 51.18 17.80
CA GLY A 14 51.60 49.84 17.28
C GLY A 14 50.68 48.81 17.93
N VAL A 15 50.53 48.89 19.27
CA VAL A 15 49.60 48.02 20.01
C VAL A 15 48.15 48.29 19.62
N MET A 16 47.73 49.57 19.55
CA MET A 16 46.37 49.92 19.12
C MET A 16 46.08 49.50 17.67
N GLY A 17 47.02 49.72 16.74
CA GLY A 17 46.87 49.27 15.35
C GLY A 17 46.77 47.75 15.23
N SER A 18 47.56 47.01 16.00
CA SER A 18 47.51 45.54 16.01
C SER A 18 46.20 45.01 16.59
N GLY A 19 45.67 45.62 17.66
CA GLY A 19 44.38 45.27 18.24
C GLY A 19 43.21 45.53 17.28
N PHE A 20 43.24 46.65 16.56
CA PHE A 20 42.20 46.98 15.57
C PHE A 20 42.22 46.03 14.37
N TYR A 21 43.42 45.67 13.88
CA TYR A 21 43.58 44.69 12.81
C TYR A 21 43.08 43.29 13.21
N TRP A 22 43.40 42.86 14.44
CA TRP A 22 42.91 41.58 14.97
C TRP A 22 41.38 41.58 15.11
N TYR A 23 40.81 42.64 15.67
CA TYR A 23 39.36 42.80 15.80
C TYR A 23 38.66 42.79 14.44
N TYR A 24 39.16 43.54 13.47
CA TYR A 24 38.60 43.57 12.12
C TYR A 24 38.62 42.19 11.44
N ARG A 25 39.73 41.46 11.59
CA ARG A 25 39.86 40.11 11.05
C ARG A 25 38.95 39.10 11.76
N ASP A 26 38.83 39.18 13.09
CA ASP A 26 37.91 38.36 13.88
C ASP A 26 36.44 38.65 13.52
N SER A 27 36.06 39.92 13.37
CA SER A 27 34.72 40.30 12.91
C SER A 27 34.42 39.76 11.51
N GLN A 28 35.35 39.85 10.57
CA GLN A 28 35.16 39.27 9.24
C GLN A 28 35.03 37.73 9.27
N ALA A 29 35.85 37.06 10.08
CA ALA A 29 35.77 35.61 10.26
C ALA A 29 34.41 35.19 10.83
N LYS A 30 33.90 35.93 11.83
CA LYS A 30 32.56 35.70 12.41
C LYS A 30 31.45 35.92 11.38
N MET A 31 31.53 36.96 10.55
CA MET A 31 30.55 37.20 9.49
C MET A 31 30.57 36.06 8.46
N ALA A 32 31.75 35.60 8.03
CA ALA A 32 31.87 34.47 7.12
C ALA A 32 31.23 33.19 7.69
N ILE A 33 31.47 32.88 8.96
CA ILE A 33 30.86 31.73 9.65
C ILE A 33 29.33 31.90 9.75
N LEU A 34 28.85 33.11 10.05
CA LEU A 34 27.41 33.38 10.13
C LEU A 34 26.72 33.20 8.77
N HIS A 35 27.36 33.66 7.69
CA HIS A 35 26.87 33.45 6.32
C HIS A 35 26.84 31.96 5.96
N GLU A 36 27.88 31.21 6.28
CA GLU A 36 27.93 29.76 6.03
C GLU A 36 26.82 29.02 6.81
N ASN A 37 26.63 29.36 8.09
CA ASN A 37 25.58 28.77 8.91
C ASN A 37 24.18 29.13 8.40
N ASN A 38 23.95 30.39 8.02
CA ASN A 38 22.66 30.80 7.45
C ASN A 38 22.36 30.05 6.14
N ALA A 39 23.35 29.86 5.27
CA ALA A 39 23.17 29.05 4.05
C ALA A 39 22.84 27.58 4.38
N LYS A 40 23.50 26.98 5.38
CA LYS A 40 23.17 25.62 5.87
C LYS A 40 21.78 25.54 6.47
N LEU A 41 21.36 26.55 7.23
CA LEU A 41 20.02 26.64 7.81
C LEU A 41 18.96 26.78 6.71
N GLU A 42 19.17 27.64 5.73
CA GLU A 42 18.23 27.84 4.62
C GLU A 42 18.06 26.57 3.79
N THR A 43 19.17 25.91 3.44
CA THR A 43 19.14 24.62 2.73
C THR A 43 18.46 23.53 3.56
N ALA A 44 18.73 23.46 4.87
CA ALA A 44 18.06 22.52 5.77
C ALA A 44 16.54 22.79 5.87
N VAL A 45 16.12 24.05 5.94
CA VAL A 45 14.71 24.43 5.99
C VAL A 45 14.00 24.09 4.68
N VAL A 46 14.63 24.33 3.52
CA VAL A 46 14.07 23.93 2.21
C VAL A 46 13.93 22.41 2.14
N SER A 47 14.95 21.66 2.54
CA SER A 47 14.90 20.20 2.57
C SER A 47 13.82 19.68 3.52
N GLN A 48 13.66 20.28 4.70
CA GLN A 48 12.61 19.90 5.65
C GLN A 48 11.22 20.21 5.10
N LYS A 49 11.02 21.36 4.46
CA LYS A 49 9.74 21.70 3.82
C LYS A 49 9.38 20.70 2.73
N ALA A 50 10.34 20.33 1.88
CA ALA A 50 10.14 19.32 0.85
C ALA A 50 9.80 17.94 1.46
N ALA A 51 10.50 17.54 2.53
CA ALA A 51 10.21 16.29 3.23
C ALA A 51 8.82 16.30 3.89
N ILE A 52 8.40 17.42 4.49
CA ILE A 52 7.06 17.57 5.08
C ILE A 52 5.98 17.48 4.00
N GLN A 53 6.16 18.14 2.86
CA GLN A 53 5.21 18.04 1.73
C GLN A 53 5.10 16.60 1.21
N GLN A 54 6.23 15.90 1.10
CA GLN A 54 6.23 14.49 0.72
C GLN A 54 5.53 13.62 1.77
N LEU A 55 5.76 13.86 3.06
CA LEU A 55 5.09 13.14 4.15
C LEU A 55 3.59 13.36 4.15
N GLU A 56 3.11 14.59 3.93
CA GLU A 56 1.68 14.89 3.81
C GLU A 56 1.04 14.09 2.68
N HIS A 57 1.67 14.08 1.50
CA HIS A 57 1.22 13.29 0.36
C HIS A 57 1.23 11.78 0.64
N ASP A 58 2.28 11.26 1.29
CA ASP A 58 2.39 9.85 1.62
C ASP A 58 1.35 9.42 2.66
N VAL A 59 0.98 10.29 3.60
CA VAL A 59 -0.10 10.05 4.57
C VAL A 59 -1.46 9.97 3.85
N GLU A 60 -1.74 10.87 2.92
CA GLU A 60 -2.97 10.84 2.12
C GLU A 60 -3.07 9.56 1.28
N LEU A 61 -1.97 9.19 0.62
CA LEU A 61 -1.87 7.94 -0.13
C LEU A 61 -2.09 6.73 0.78
N ALA A 62 -1.41 6.66 1.92
CA ALA A 62 -1.56 5.57 2.88
C ALA A 62 -3.01 5.45 3.37
N ALA A 63 -3.68 6.57 3.66
CA ALA A 63 -5.09 6.57 4.05
C ALA A 63 -6.00 6.04 2.94
N SER A 64 -5.74 6.43 1.68
CA SER A 64 -6.50 5.94 0.52
C SER A 64 -6.32 4.43 0.29
N ILE A 65 -5.09 3.94 0.43
CA ILE A 65 -4.74 2.53 0.31
C ILE A 65 -5.37 1.73 1.45
N ALA A 66 -5.32 2.22 2.69
CA ALA A 66 -5.96 1.58 3.83
C ALA A 66 -7.48 1.46 3.64
N LYS A 67 -8.13 2.51 3.11
CA LYS A 67 -9.57 2.50 2.80
C LYS A 67 -9.95 1.54 1.68
N SER A 68 -9.17 1.48 0.61
CA SER A 68 -9.42 0.54 -0.49
C SER A 68 -9.19 -0.91 -0.04
N THR A 69 -8.13 -1.15 0.72
CA THR A 69 -7.78 -2.46 1.28
C THR A 69 -8.83 -2.95 2.28
N SER A 70 -9.35 -2.08 3.15
CA SER A 70 -10.41 -2.46 4.09
C SER A 70 -11.70 -2.83 3.37
N LYS A 71 -12.06 -2.10 2.30
CA LYS A 71 -13.23 -2.41 1.46
C LYS A 71 -13.08 -3.75 0.75
N SER A 72 -11.91 -4.05 0.18
CA SER A 72 -11.66 -5.35 -0.45
C SER A 72 -11.66 -6.49 0.57
N LEU A 73 -11.11 -6.27 1.76
CA LEU A 73 -11.14 -7.24 2.86
C LEU A 73 -12.57 -7.52 3.33
N GLU A 74 -13.42 -6.51 3.45
CA GLU A 74 -14.83 -6.67 3.82
C GLU A 74 -15.58 -7.47 2.74
N ALA A 75 -15.36 -7.16 1.47
CA ALA A 75 -15.95 -7.91 0.36
C ALA A 75 -15.49 -9.38 0.37
N ALA A 76 -14.20 -9.64 0.60
CA ALA A 76 -13.66 -10.99 0.70
C ALA A 76 -14.27 -11.75 1.90
N ARG A 77 -14.37 -11.11 3.07
CA ARG A 77 -15.02 -11.70 4.26
C ARG A 77 -16.49 -12.04 4.00
N LYS A 78 -17.22 -11.17 3.31
CA LYS A 78 -18.60 -11.43 2.89
C LYS A 78 -18.69 -12.63 1.93
N GLN A 79 -17.75 -12.75 0.99
CA GLN A 79 -17.72 -13.91 0.10
C GLN A 79 -17.43 -15.21 0.88
N VAL A 80 -16.48 -15.19 1.81
CA VAL A 80 -16.17 -16.34 2.67
C VAL A 80 -17.40 -16.74 3.50
N SER A 81 -18.09 -15.79 4.15
CA SER A 81 -19.27 -16.12 4.95
C SER A 81 -20.43 -16.67 4.11
N VAL A 82 -20.63 -16.17 2.88
CA VAL A 82 -21.60 -16.73 1.94
C VAL A 82 -21.23 -18.17 1.56
N ILE A 83 -19.94 -18.44 1.31
CA ILE A 83 -19.43 -19.78 0.99
C ILE A 83 -19.64 -20.72 2.18
N GLU A 84 -19.25 -20.31 3.39
CA GLU A 84 -19.45 -21.08 4.63
C GLU A 84 -20.93 -21.40 4.87
N HIS A 85 -21.82 -20.43 4.71
CA HIS A 85 -23.27 -20.65 4.84
C HIS A 85 -23.81 -21.62 3.79
N LYS A 86 -23.28 -21.60 2.56
CA LYS A 86 -23.64 -22.58 1.53
C LYS A 86 -23.17 -23.99 1.87
N PHE A 87 -22.01 -24.13 2.51
CA PHE A 87 -21.44 -25.43 2.90
C PHE A 87 -22.03 -25.98 4.21
N ASN A 88 -22.44 -25.11 5.13
CA ASN A 88 -22.97 -25.43 6.46
C ASN A 88 -24.40 -24.89 6.59
N LYS A 89 -25.31 -25.42 5.76
CA LYS A 89 -26.70 -24.95 5.77
C LYS A 89 -27.41 -25.48 7.02
N THR A 90 -27.74 -24.60 7.96
CA THR A 90 -28.63 -24.90 9.08
C THR A 90 -30.08 -24.87 8.58
N SER A 91 -30.82 -25.97 8.73
CA SER A 91 -32.26 -25.99 8.48
C SER A 91 -33.00 -26.18 9.80
N LYS A 92 -34.00 -25.33 10.06
CA LYS A 92 -34.83 -25.38 11.28
C LYS A 92 -35.53 -26.74 11.49
N LEU A 93 -35.70 -27.53 10.42
CA LEU A 93 -36.34 -28.85 10.41
C LEU A 93 -35.35 -30.03 10.32
N LEU A 94 -34.13 -29.82 9.80
CA LEU A 94 -33.18 -30.90 9.45
C LEU A 94 -31.80 -30.75 10.12
N GLY A 95 -31.61 -29.74 10.98
CA GLY A 95 -30.34 -29.48 11.68
C GLY A 95 -29.24 -28.88 10.80
N GLU A 96 -28.00 -28.86 11.31
CA GLU A 96 -26.80 -28.48 10.56
C GLU A 96 -26.46 -29.53 9.50
N ARG A 97 -26.56 -29.15 8.22
CA ARG A 97 -26.07 -29.96 7.10
C ARG A 97 -24.72 -29.44 6.64
N SER A 98 -23.64 -29.91 7.27
CA SER A 98 -22.28 -29.64 6.79
C SER A 98 -21.90 -30.59 5.65
N ILE A 99 -21.26 -30.05 4.60
CA ILE A 99 -20.75 -30.88 3.50
C ILE A 99 -19.70 -31.89 3.99
N GLY A 100 -18.86 -31.54 4.97
CA GLY A 100 -17.85 -32.45 5.51
C GLY A 100 -18.47 -33.70 6.15
N LYS A 101 -19.48 -33.53 7.00
CA LYS A 101 -20.19 -34.66 7.62
C LYS A 101 -20.98 -35.45 6.59
N LEU A 102 -21.57 -34.78 5.60
CA LEU A 102 -22.27 -35.43 4.50
C LEU A 102 -21.32 -36.24 3.60
N ALA A 103 -20.09 -35.76 3.40
CA ALA A 103 -19.05 -36.45 2.64
C ALA A 103 -18.60 -37.74 3.33
N LEU A 104 -18.48 -37.73 4.66
CA LEU A 104 -18.20 -38.93 5.46
C LEU A 104 -19.35 -39.94 5.39
N ALA A 105 -20.59 -39.47 5.57
CA ALA A 105 -21.77 -40.34 5.57
C ALA A 105 -22.13 -40.89 4.18
N LYS A 106 -21.93 -40.10 3.11
CA LYS A 106 -22.29 -40.41 1.72
C LYS A 106 -21.19 -39.97 0.75
N PRO A 107 -20.03 -40.66 0.73
CA PRO A 107 -18.87 -40.24 -0.07
C PRO A 107 -19.12 -40.31 -1.58
N ARG A 108 -19.83 -41.35 -2.06
CA ARG A 108 -20.08 -41.54 -3.50
C ARG A 108 -20.93 -40.41 -4.11
N PRO A 109 -22.12 -40.05 -3.56
CA PRO A 109 -22.89 -38.92 -4.06
C PRO A 109 -22.15 -37.59 -4.00
N VAL A 110 -21.44 -37.31 -2.89
CA VAL A 110 -20.72 -36.05 -2.71
C VAL A 110 -19.56 -35.93 -3.71
N ARG A 111 -18.78 -37.01 -3.92
CA ARG A 111 -17.73 -37.05 -4.96
C ARG A 111 -18.31 -36.74 -6.35
N LYS A 112 -19.45 -37.32 -6.70
CA LYS A 112 -20.09 -37.09 -8.01
C LYS A 112 -20.49 -35.62 -8.19
N ILE A 113 -21.02 -34.98 -7.15
CA ILE A 113 -21.39 -33.57 -7.16
C ILE A 113 -20.16 -32.68 -7.33
N ILE A 114 -19.10 -32.93 -6.56
CA ILE A 114 -17.85 -32.16 -6.63
C ILE A 114 -17.22 -32.30 -8.03
N ASN A 115 -17.00 -33.53 -8.51
CA ASN A 115 -16.40 -33.76 -9.83
C ASN A 115 -17.22 -33.14 -10.96
N ARG A 116 -18.56 -33.22 -10.87
CA ARG A 116 -19.44 -32.56 -11.83
C ARG A 116 -19.27 -31.04 -11.79
N GLY A 117 -19.29 -30.43 -10.60
CA GLY A 117 -19.07 -28.99 -10.46
C GLY A 117 -17.71 -28.54 -10.99
N THR A 118 -16.65 -29.32 -10.74
CA THR A 118 -15.31 -29.07 -11.28
C THR A 118 -15.31 -29.10 -12.81
N ASN A 119 -15.93 -30.11 -13.42
CA ASN A 119 -16.06 -30.19 -14.87
C ASN A 119 -16.87 -29.02 -15.45
N ASP A 120 -17.96 -28.60 -14.78
CA ASP A 120 -18.75 -27.44 -15.18
C ASP A 120 -17.90 -26.15 -15.14
N VAL A 121 -17.06 -25.96 -14.12
CA VAL A 121 -16.15 -24.80 -14.04
C VAL A 121 -15.11 -24.81 -15.16
N PHE A 122 -14.46 -25.96 -15.41
CA PHE A 122 -13.48 -26.05 -16.50
C PHE A 122 -14.12 -25.81 -17.86
N ARG A 123 -15.28 -26.43 -18.11
CA ARG A 123 -16.03 -26.22 -19.34
C ARG A 123 -16.43 -24.76 -19.51
N CYS A 124 -16.82 -24.10 -18.43
CA CYS A 124 -17.10 -22.67 -18.45
C CYS A 124 -15.89 -21.83 -18.87
N PHE A 125 -14.71 -22.15 -18.31
CA PHE A 125 -13.47 -21.49 -18.65
C PHE A 125 -13.08 -21.68 -20.13
N GLU A 126 -13.28 -22.89 -20.67
CA GLU A 126 -13.09 -23.17 -22.10
C GLU A 126 -14.00 -22.31 -22.99
N ILE A 127 -15.27 -22.15 -22.62
CA ILE A 127 -16.23 -21.35 -23.41
C ILE A 127 -15.85 -19.87 -23.38
N ILE A 128 -15.52 -19.34 -22.20
CA ILE A 128 -15.08 -17.93 -22.05
C ILE A 128 -13.78 -17.68 -22.83
N SER A 129 -12.88 -18.66 -22.90
CA SER A 129 -11.65 -18.57 -23.70
C SER A 129 -11.85 -18.77 -25.21
N GLY A 130 -13.08 -19.01 -25.68
CA GLY A 130 -13.43 -19.03 -27.10
C GLY A 130 -13.78 -20.40 -27.68
N SER A 131 -13.91 -21.45 -26.85
CA SER A 131 -14.44 -22.73 -27.31
C SER A 131 -15.89 -22.59 -27.78
N LYS A 132 -16.22 -23.24 -28.90
CA LYS A 132 -17.61 -23.37 -29.35
C LYS A 132 -18.43 -24.23 -28.36
N LEU A 133 -19.72 -23.94 -28.27
CA LEU A 133 -20.69 -24.77 -27.54
C LEU A 133 -20.89 -26.11 -28.25
N THR A 134 -21.07 -27.17 -27.48
CA THR A 134 -21.38 -28.49 -27.99
C THR A 134 -22.88 -28.64 -28.27
N GLU A 135 -23.27 -29.56 -29.15
CA GLU A 135 -24.68 -29.85 -29.44
C GLU A 135 -25.49 -30.25 -28.20
N LYS A 136 -24.83 -30.86 -27.20
CA LYS A 136 -25.47 -31.24 -25.93
C LYS A 136 -25.75 -30.04 -25.04
N GLU A 137 -24.93 -28.99 -25.12
CA GLU A 137 -25.11 -27.74 -24.37
C GLU A 137 -26.20 -26.87 -25.02
N LEU A 138 -26.28 -26.88 -26.35
CA LEU A 138 -27.32 -26.17 -27.12
C LEU A 138 -28.71 -26.81 -26.95
N ASN A 139 -28.79 -28.14 -26.86
CA ASN A 139 -30.04 -28.87 -26.70
C ASN A 139 -30.39 -29.18 -25.23
N ALA A 140 -29.77 -28.49 -24.27
CA ALA A 140 -29.95 -28.77 -22.84
C ALA A 140 -31.26 -28.16 -22.30
N GLU A 141 -32.34 -28.95 -22.28
CA GLU A 141 -33.64 -28.49 -21.77
C GLU A 141 -33.78 -28.58 -20.24
N LYS A 142 -33.01 -29.48 -19.59
CA LYS A 142 -33.13 -29.75 -18.15
C LYS A 142 -31.99 -29.11 -17.37
N LYS A 143 -32.31 -28.57 -16.19
CA LYS A 143 -31.31 -28.07 -15.21
C LYS A 143 -30.24 -29.10 -14.80
N SER A 144 -30.52 -30.39 -15.01
CA SER A 144 -29.59 -31.49 -14.73
C SER A 144 -28.66 -31.80 -15.92
N GLN A 145 -28.82 -31.14 -17.06
CA GLN A 145 -27.97 -31.25 -18.25
C GLN A 145 -27.20 -29.95 -18.50
N THR A 146 -27.68 -28.83 -17.97
CA THR A 146 -27.03 -27.53 -18.07
C THR A 146 -25.79 -27.40 -17.18
N ASN A 147 -24.88 -26.53 -17.59
CA ASN A 147 -23.74 -26.11 -16.79
C ASN A 147 -24.22 -25.12 -15.71
N THR A 148 -23.94 -25.46 -14.45
CA THR A 148 -24.38 -24.64 -13.30
C THR A 148 -23.43 -23.49 -12.96
N SER A 149 -22.19 -23.52 -13.45
CA SER A 149 -21.14 -22.54 -13.12
C SER A 149 -21.27 -21.24 -13.91
N CYS A 150 -21.70 -21.31 -15.18
CA CYS A 150 -22.02 -20.11 -15.97
C CYS A 150 -23.29 -20.27 -16.82
N PRO A 151 -24.46 -20.14 -16.19
CA PRO A 151 -25.72 -20.48 -16.83
C PRO A 151 -26.03 -19.67 -18.09
N GLY A 152 -25.64 -18.39 -18.14
CA GLY A 152 -25.95 -17.50 -19.27
C GLY A 152 -24.98 -17.57 -20.47
N ILE A 153 -23.85 -18.27 -20.34
CA ILE A 153 -22.86 -18.42 -21.42
C ILE A 153 -22.86 -19.85 -21.94
N ALA A 154 -22.95 -20.82 -21.03
CA ALA A 154 -22.88 -22.23 -21.36
C ALA A 154 -24.24 -22.86 -21.70
N ASN A 155 -25.37 -22.17 -21.46
CA ASN A 155 -26.71 -22.66 -21.80
C ASN A 155 -27.52 -21.53 -22.46
N PRO A 156 -27.36 -21.32 -23.78
CA PRO A 156 -28.17 -20.37 -24.54
C PRO A 156 -29.64 -20.80 -24.65
#